data_AF-A0A955UH73-F1
#
_entry.id   AF-A0A955UH73-F1
#
_cell.length_a   1.000
_cell.length_b   1.000
_cell.length_c   1.000
_cell.angle_alpha   90.00
_cell.angle_beta   90.00
_cell.angle_gamma   90.00
#
_symmetry.space_group_name_H-M   'P 1'
#
loop_
_entity.id
_entity.type
_entity.pdbx_description
1 polymer ?
#
loop_
_entity_poly.entity_id
_entity_poly.type
_entity_poly.pdbx_seq_one_letter_code
_entity_poly.pdbx_strand_id
1 'polypeptide(L)'
;MPSSPASRPSCVLAGSESLLIQCGELLRERSWGIARVVSRDPAILDWAHRHDLPTCAPGRTLAQDLAGVGFDWFLSITNLAIIPDEVISMARRGAINFHDGPLPRYAGLYTPAWAILNGETEYGVTFHEMTGGIDEGRILVQRLFPIAPDDTSLSLNTSCYAAAIEAFAELATRIEEERLEPREQDPSQRSYFGRHDRPKAAAVLDWSQPAEAVSGLVRALDFGARYPNPFAVAKVVHAGHVARVSAAEAIEGEPGDLPGRVIEVSDGGWVVACGEGRVRLSRFGCPRGFEWTPGEAAEKLGVHPGIVLGAGSTLDREALDRLNAELVPAEPFWIRRLAQLDPIEAPLRRSGAGEGAQPTVSDGVTHGRVERLSLEAGDLPASAGSDRAETLVAGFLLYLARVGGVDRFDVTLGEDALDARVAAFGELFSRHVPFAVEVDRQARATDALASLRASLNRVREKGTFLVDVIARQPELAAQPLLAGGTWTSVAIELRRDPASSALPPGSELALVVDPDGREARLVYDPACFEPGAVERIRDQLGVLLASLTSADTTVARLPLLREGDRRRVLHEWNRTAVDFDRGATIRSLFEARADATP
;
A
#
# COMPACT_ATOMS: atom_id res chain seq x y z
N MET A 1 63.89 -1.52 16.80
CA MET A 1 62.63 -1.13 17.47
C MET A 1 61.57 -2.11 17.00
N PRO A 2 60.82 -2.79 17.88
CA PRO A 2 59.67 -3.55 17.44
C PRO A 2 58.65 -2.56 16.86
N SER A 3 58.20 -2.81 15.63
CA SER A 3 57.10 -2.08 15.02
C SER A 3 55.92 -2.05 16.00
N SER A 4 55.44 -0.85 16.35
CA SER A 4 54.18 -0.71 17.08
C SER A 4 53.13 -1.53 16.34
N PRO A 5 52.31 -2.37 17.01
CA PRO A 5 51.24 -3.09 16.32
C PRO A 5 50.38 -2.05 15.59
N ALA A 6 50.21 -2.24 14.28
CA ALA A 6 49.36 -1.37 13.49
C ALA A 6 48.00 -1.28 14.18
N SER A 7 47.52 -0.07 14.45
CA SER A 7 46.21 0.14 15.08
C SER A 7 45.16 -0.53 14.21
N ARG A 8 44.36 -1.43 14.78
CA ARG A 8 43.28 -2.11 14.06
C ARG A 8 42.32 -1.07 13.48
N PRO A 9 41.77 -1.28 12.26
CA PRO A 9 40.90 -0.29 11.63
C PRO A 9 39.63 -0.06 12.44
N SER A 10 39.06 1.14 12.29
CA SER A 10 37.78 1.52 12.88
C SER A 10 36.73 1.82 11.80
N CYS A 11 35.45 1.58 12.08
CA CYS A 11 34.39 1.79 11.11
C CYS A 11 33.07 2.29 11.70
N VAL A 12 32.23 2.85 10.82
CA VAL A 12 30.79 2.97 11.00
C VAL A 12 30.11 1.92 10.14
N LEU A 13 29.18 1.16 10.71
CA LEU A 13 28.34 0.20 9.99
C LEU A 13 26.97 0.82 9.74
N ALA A 14 26.48 0.84 8.50
CA ALA A 14 25.18 1.38 8.14
C ALA A 14 24.39 0.41 7.26
N GLY A 15 23.14 0.14 7.61
CA GLY A 15 22.37 -0.86 6.88
C GLY A 15 21.12 -1.42 7.53
N SER A 16 20.59 -2.46 6.89
CA SER A 16 19.43 -3.26 7.31
C SER A 16 19.73 -4.75 7.16
N GLU A 17 18.87 -5.63 7.69
CA GLU A 17 18.93 -7.08 7.47
C GLU A 17 20.12 -7.82 8.12
N SER A 18 20.10 -9.15 8.02
CA SER A 18 21.01 -10.05 8.74
C SER A 18 22.46 -9.99 8.24
N LEU A 19 22.70 -9.58 6.99
CA LEU A 19 24.05 -9.48 6.43
C LEU A 19 24.92 -8.49 7.20
N LEU A 20 24.37 -7.33 7.60
CA LEU A 20 25.10 -6.35 8.41
C LEU A 20 25.55 -6.94 9.74
N ILE A 21 24.69 -7.74 10.39
CA ILE A 21 25.02 -8.40 11.67
C ILE A 21 26.19 -9.35 11.47
N GLN A 22 26.16 -10.19 10.42
CA GLN A 22 27.23 -11.15 10.14
C GLN A 22 28.56 -10.46 9.83
N CYS A 23 28.52 -9.40 9.02
CA CYS A 23 29.69 -8.56 8.75
C CYS A 23 30.21 -7.92 10.04
N GLY A 24 29.32 -7.41 10.88
CA GLY A 24 29.64 -6.82 12.18
C GLY A 24 30.34 -7.80 13.13
N GLU A 25 29.85 -9.04 13.24
CA GLU A 25 30.50 -10.08 14.05
C GLU A 25 31.90 -10.41 13.53
N LEU A 26 32.05 -10.58 12.23
CA LEU A 26 33.34 -10.84 11.60
C LEU A 26 34.35 -9.72 11.86
N LEU A 27 33.91 -8.45 11.86
CA LEU A 27 34.77 -7.32 12.23
C LEU A 27 35.15 -7.35 13.72
N ARG A 28 34.22 -7.72 14.61
CA ARG A 28 34.47 -7.82 16.06
C ARG A 28 35.45 -8.94 16.38
N GLU A 29 35.31 -10.11 15.75
CA GLU A 29 36.26 -11.22 15.87
C GLU A 29 37.67 -10.81 15.42
N ARG A 30 37.77 -9.91 14.44
CA ARG A 30 39.02 -9.30 13.95
C ARG A 30 39.49 -8.09 14.76
N SER A 31 38.80 -7.76 15.86
CA SER A 31 39.12 -6.63 16.75
C SER A 31 39.12 -5.25 16.05
N TRP A 32 38.26 -5.06 15.05
CA TRP A 32 37.99 -3.73 14.50
C TRP A 32 37.20 -2.89 15.50
N GLY A 33 37.46 -1.58 15.52
CA GLY A 33 36.67 -0.64 16.32
C GLY A 33 35.37 -0.27 15.61
N ILE A 34 34.21 -0.72 16.09
CA ILE A 34 32.92 -0.26 15.55
C ILE A 34 32.48 0.98 16.32
N ALA A 35 32.62 2.16 15.71
CA ALA A 35 32.37 3.45 16.35
C ALA A 35 30.87 3.81 16.42
N ARG A 36 30.08 3.33 15.45
CA ARG A 36 28.64 3.56 15.37
C ARG A 36 27.97 2.50 14.48
N VAL A 37 26.75 2.12 14.85
CA VAL A 37 25.83 1.34 14.02
C VAL A 37 24.64 2.21 13.62
N VAL A 38 24.39 2.34 12.32
CA VAL A 38 23.35 3.18 11.73
C VAL A 38 22.24 2.29 11.18
N SER A 39 21.09 2.22 11.86
CA SER A 39 19.96 1.38 11.42
C SER A 39 18.62 1.80 12.03
N ARG A 40 17.52 1.32 11.44
CA ARG A 40 16.18 1.27 12.06
C ARG A 40 15.70 -0.17 12.28
N ASP A 41 16.47 -1.15 11.85
CA ASP A 41 16.09 -2.56 11.92
C ASP A 41 16.17 -3.03 13.38
N PRO A 42 15.06 -3.52 13.97
CA PRO A 42 15.04 -3.95 15.36
C PRO A 42 16.10 -5.02 15.67
N ALA A 43 16.34 -5.97 14.76
CA ALA A 43 17.31 -7.04 14.99
C ALA A 43 18.75 -6.53 15.03
N ILE A 44 19.08 -5.53 14.19
CA ILE A 44 20.40 -4.88 14.22
C ILE A 44 20.57 -4.04 15.48
N LEU A 45 19.53 -3.30 15.89
CA LEU A 45 19.58 -2.49 17.11
C LEU A 45 19.77 -3.38 18.35
N ASP A 46 19.06 -4.50 18.43
CA ASP A 46 19.21 -5.49 19.50
C ASP A 46 20.61 -6.14 19.49
N TRP A 47 21.15 -6.44 18.32
CA TRP A 47 22.53 -6.93 18.18
C TRP A 47 23.55 -5.89 18.68
N ALA A 48 23.42 -4.64 18.25
CA ALA A 48 24.31 -3.55 18.67
C ALA A 48 24.26 -3.35 20.19
N HIS A 49 23.06 -3.35 20.78
CA HIS A 49 22.87 -3.22 22.23
C HIS A 49 23.51 -4.38 23.01
N ARG A 50 23.38 -5.63 22.53
CA ARG A 50 24.02 -6.80 23.17
C ARG A 50 25.55 -6.74 23.18
N HIS A 51 26.13 -5.87 22.36
CA HIS A 51 27.57 -5.68 22.26
C HIS A 51 28.05 -4.28 22.67
N ASP A 52 27.18 -3.53 23.37
CA ASP A 52 27.45 -2.17 23.85
C ASP A 52 27.92 -1.22 22.72
N LEU A 53 27.44 -1.46 21.50
CA LEU A 53 27.76 -0.64 20.34
C LEU A 53 26.82 0.57 20.26
N PRO A 54 27.34 1.80 20.15
CA PRO A 54 26.51 2.98 19.99
C PRO A 54 25.69 2.92 18.69
N THR A 55 24.42 3.34 18.76
CA THR A 55 23.51 3.36 17.59
C THR A 55 23.10 4.79 17.22
N CYS A 56 22.65 4.99 15.98
CA CYS A 56 21.88 6.16 15.55
C CYS A 56 20.98 5.82 14.36
N ALA A 57 20.01 6.68 14.05
CA ALA A 57 19.09 6.45 12.93
C ALA A 57 19.69 6.97 11.60
N PRO A 58 19.43 6.31 10.46
CA PRO A 58 19.78 6.85 9.15
C PRO A 58 18.85 8.03 8.78
N GLY A 59 19.31 8.92 7.90
CA GLY A 59 18.47 9.97 7.33
C GLY A 59 19.15 11.34 7.29
N ARG A 60 18.33 12.40 7.24
CA ARG A 60 18.81 13.78 7.02
C ARG A 60 19.73 14.30 8.12
N THR A 61 19.62 13.78 9.34
CA THR A 61 20.44 14.20 10.49
C THR A 61 21.71 13.37 10.64
N LEU A 62 21.95 12.37 9.78
CA LEU A 62 23.05 11.41 9.97
C LEU A 62 24.42 12.08 10.10
N ALA A 63 24.69 13.13 9.31
CA ALA A 63 25.94 13.88 9.42
C ALA A 63 26.12 14.54 10.80
N GLN A 64 25.04 15.08 11.37
CA GLN A 64 25.05 15.67 12.71
C GLN A 64 25.24 14.59 13.78
N ASP A 65 24.60 13.44 13.62
CA ASP A 65 24.68 12.31 14.55
C ASP A 65 26.08 11.66 14.56
N LEU A 66 26.83 11.78 13.46
CA LEU A 66 28.21 11.31 13.32
C LEU A 66 29.26 12.40 13.59
N ALA A 67 28.85 13.64 13.88
CA ALA A 67 29.77 14.74 14.10
C ALA A 67 30.70 14.44 15.29
N GLY A 68 32.01 14.54 15.05
CA GLY A 68 33.04 14.26 16.06
C GLY A 68 33.33 12.77 16.31
N VAL A 69 32.63 11.85 15.64
CA VAL A 69 32.94 10.41 15.68
C VAL A 69 34.10 10.14 14.72
N GLY A 70 35.27 9.78 15.24
CA GLY A 70 36.42 9.41 14.42
C GLY A 70 36.37 7.94 13.98
N PHE A 71 36.42 7.69 12.67
CA PHE A 71 36.46 6.34 12.10
C PHE A 71 37.25 6.30 10.79
N ASP A 72 37.78 5.14 10.42
CA ASP A 72 38.55 4.97 9.19
C ASP A 72 37.66 4.67 7.99
N TRP A 73 36.68 3.79 8.17
CA TRP A 73 35.84 3.30 7.08
C TRP A 73 34.35 3.53 7.36
N PHE A 74 33.61 3.98 6.35
CA PHE A 74 32.16 3.89 6.35
C PHE A 74 31.76 2.65 5.55
N LEU A 75 31.04 1.70 6.17
CA LEU A 75 30.62 0.47 5.51
C LEU A 75 29.10 0.46 5.40
N SER A 76 28.60 0.66 4.18
CA SER A 76 27.20 0.58 3.81
C SER A 76 26.89 -0.85 3.36
N ILE A 77 26.03 -1.55 4.09
CA ILE A 77 25.67 -2.95 3.83
C ILE A 77 24.15 -3.03 3.77
N THR A 78 23.59 -3.49 2.65
CA THR A 78 22.12 -3.68 2.51
C THR A 78 21.32 -2.44 2.91
N ASN A 79 21.79 -1.27 2.48
CA ASN A 79 21.27 0.04 2.87
C ASN A 79 20.59 0.73 1.69
N LEU A 80 19.29 1.03 1.81
CA LEU A 80 18.51 1.66 0.75
C LEU A 80 18.48 3.21 0.84
N ALA A 81 19.12 3.79 1.85
CA ALA A 81 19.19 5.24 2.02
C ALA A 81 20.42 5.81 1.30
N ILE A 82 20.20 6.89 0.51
CA ILE A 82 21.29 7.67 -0.05
C ILE A 82 22.07 8.31 1.10
N ILE A 83 23.36 8.02 1.15
CA ILE A 83 24.28 8.58 2.15
C ILE A 83 24.77 9.95 1.65
N PRO A 84 24.63 11.03 2.44
CA PRO A 84 25.12 12.35 2.03
C PRO A 84 26.64 12.37 1.82
N ASP A 85 27.12 13.15 0.86
CA ASP A 85 28.55 13.37 0.59
C ASP A 85 29.33 13.81 1.83
N GLU A 86 28.69 14.58 2.72
CA GLU A 86 29.26 14.99 4.00
C GLU A 86 29.63 13.78 4.88
N VAL A 87 28.77 12.77 4.93
CA VAL A 87 29.03 11.53 5.70
C VAL A 87 30.09 10.68 5.01
N ILE A 88 30.04 10.56 3.68
CA ILE A 88 31.07 9.85 2.90
C ILE A 88 32.45 10.45 3.18
N SER A 89 32.55 11.78 3.23
CA SER A 89 33.80 12.52 3.45
C SER A 89 34.33 12.44 4.89
N MET A 90 33.53 12.00 5.86
CA MET A 90 33.98 11.80 7.25
C MET A 90 34.88 10.56 7.40
N ALA A 91 34.80 9.59 6.49
CA ALA A 91 35.60 8.37 6.54
C ALA A 91 37.06 8.68 6.15
N ARG A 92 38.01 8.48 7.10
CA ARG A 92 39.43 8.85 6.87
C ARG A 92 40.11 8.07 5.74
N ARG A 93 39.70 6.82 5.52
CA ARG A 93 40.32 5.91 4.54
C ARG A 93 39.39 5.59 3.37
N GLY A 94 38.07 5.64 3.57
CA GLY A 94 37.10 5.53 2.49
C GLY A 94 35.72 5.05 2.92
N ALA A 95 34.75 5.16 2.02
CA ALA A 95 33.41 4.64 2.19
C ALA A 95 33.17 3.51 1.18
N ILE A 96 32.62 2.39 1.64
CA ILE A 96 32.43 1.16 0.85
C ILE A 96 30.97 0.76 0.94
N ASN A 97 30.38 0.44 -0.20
CA ASN A 97 29.03 -0.12 -0.29
C ASN A 97 29.06 -1.57 -0.75
N PHE A 98 28.17 -2.37 -0.18
CA PHE A 98 27.77 -3.68 -0.69
C PHE A 98 26.64 -3.51 -1.71
N HIS A 99 26.82 -4.13 -2.88
CA HIS A 99 25.82 -4.23 -3.92
C HIS A 99 25.55 -5.70 -4.27
N ASP A 100 24.28 -6.09 -4.30
CA ASP A 100 23.81 -7.43 -4.68
C ASP A 100 23.70 -7.58 -6.20
N GLY A 101 24.80 -7.25 -6.90
CA GLY A 101 24.92 -7.39 -8.34
C GLY A 101 26.37 -7.34 -8.85
N PRO A 102 26.64 -7.90 -10.06
CA PRO A 102 27.96 -7.93 -10.66
C PRO A 102 28.29 -6.62 -11.39
N LEU A 103 28.60 -5.56 -10.64
CA LEU A 103 28.93 -4.24 -11.19
C LEU A 103 30.06 -4.32 -12.25
N PRO A 104 29.99 -3.53 -13.33
CA PRO A 104 29.04 -2.43 -13.60
C PRO A 104 27.65 -2.87 -14.08
N ARG A 105 27.44 -4.16 -14.37
CA ARG A 105 26.11 -4.66 -14.73
C ARG A 105 25.20 -4.63 -13.50
N TYR A 106 23.92 -4.40 -13.73
CA TYR A 106 22.87 -4.46 -12.72
C TYR A 106 23.09 -3.50 -11.55
N ALA A 107 23.45 -2.24 -11.81
CA ALA A 107 23.38 -1.19 -10.79
C ALA A 107 21.93 -0.85 -10.41
N GLY A 108 21.71 -0.29 -9.22
CA GLY A 108 20.39 0.13 -8.76
C GLY A 108 19.66 -0.91 -7.90
N LEU A 109 18.39 -1.20 -8.19
CA LEU A 109 17.50 -1.93 -7.26
C LEU A 109 16.79 -3.13 -7.90
N TYR A 110 16.43 -4.09 -7.04
CA TYR A 110 15.77 -5.37 -7.40
C TYR A 110 16.59 -6.20 -8.39
N THR A 111 17.91 -6.07 -8.32
CA THR A 111 18.86 -6.56 -9.32
C THR A 111 18.89 -8.09 -9.42
N PRO A 112 18.70 -8.89 -8.34
CA PRO A 112 18.48 -10.33 -8.47
C PRO A 112 17.24 -10.67 -9.31
N ALA A 113 16.14 -9.96 -9.11
CA ALA A 113 14.92 -10.18 -9.90
C ALA A 113 15.15 -9.86 -11.38
N TRP A 114 15.82 -8.74 -11.67
CA TRP A 114 16.18 -8.37 -13.04
C TRP A 114 17.12 -9.38 -13.71
N ALA A 115 18.03 -10.00 -12.96
CA ALA A 115 18.91 -11.04 -13.49
C ALA A 115 18.13 -12.24 -14.01
N ILE A 116 17.16 -12.73 -13.21
CA ILE A 116 16.27 -13.82 -13.61
C ILE A 116 15.39 -13.41 -14.80
N LEU A 117 14.83 -12.19 -14.80
CA LEU A 117 14.03 -11.67 -15.91
C LEU A 117 14.80 -11.58 -17.23
N ASN A 118 16.09 -11.27 -17.17
CA ASN A 118 16.95 -11.17 -18.33
C ASN A 118 17.54 -12.53 -18.77
N GLY A 119 17.21 -13.62 -18.06
CA GLY A 119 17.69 -14.96 -18.37
C GLY A 119 19.18 -15.18 -18.11
N GLU A 120 19.76 -14.46 -17.14
CA GLU A 120 21.16 -14.66 -16.74
C GLU A 120 21.34 -16.08 -16.16
N THR A 121 22.52 -16.67 -16.40
CA THR A 121 22.93 -17.97 -15.86
C THR A 121 24.08 -17.86 -14.86
N GLU A 122 24.66 -16.66 -14.74
CA GLU A 122 25.69 -16.32 -13.77
C GLU A 122 25.35 -14.94 -13.17
N TYR A 123 25.57 -14.80 -11.87
CA TYR A 123 25.37 -13.56 -11.15
C TYR A 123 26.54 -13.27 -10.22
N GLY A 124 26.39 -12.24 -9.38
CA GLY A 124 27.43 -11.93 -8.42
C GLY A 124 27.09 -10.82 -7.46
N VAL A 125 28.01 -10.57 -6.55
CA VAL A 125 27.96 -9.47 -5.59
C VAL A 125 29.25 -8.65 -5.66
N THR A 126 29.15 -7.39 -5.27
CA THR A 126 30.27 -6.45 -5.35
C THR A 126 30.36 -5.58 -4.11
N PHE A 127 31.56 -5.48 -3.54
CA PHE A 127 31.95 -4.38 -2.65
C PHE A 127 32.70 -3.34 -3.45
N HIS A 128 32.24 -2.10 -3.43
CA HIS A 128 32.80 -1.00 -4.20
C HIS A 128 32.90 0.29 -3.38
N GLU A 129 33.74 1.22 -3.82
CA GLU A 129 33.81 2.54 -3.20
C GLU A 129 32.51 3.32 -3.42
N MET A 130 32.12 4.12 -2.43
CA MET A 130 30.99 5.04 -2.56
C MET A 130 31.46 6.34 -3.21
N THR A 131 30.70 6.82 -4.19
CA THR A 131 30.84 8.14 -4.82
C THR A 131 29.51 8.87 -4.71
N GLY A 132 29.40 10.09 -5.25
CA GLY A 132 28.12 10.80 -5.32
C GLY A 132 27.10 10.16 -6.29
N GLY A 133 27.54 9.24 -7.16
CA GLY A 133 26.69 8.49 -8.09
C GLY A 133 26.22 7.14 -7.52
N ILE A 134 25.24 6.52 -8.18
CA ILE A 134 24.68 5.23 -7.75
C ILE A 134 25.51 4.08 -8.35
N ASP A 135 26.21 3.36 -7.47
CA ASP A 135 27.02 2.18 -7.78
C ASP A 135 28.12 2.40 -8.83
N GLU A 136 28.70 3.61 -8.87
CA GLU A 136 29.69 4.00 -9.90
C GLU A 136 31.16 3.87 -9.44
N GLY A 137 31.40 3.71 -8.13
CA GLY A 137 32.75 3.71 -7.59
C GLY A 137 33.55 2.45 -7.94
N ARG A 138 34.87 2.51 -7.73
CA ARG A 138 35.78 1.42 -8.08
C ARG A 138 35.46 0.16 -7.31
N ILE A 139 35.56 -0.98 -7.99
CA ILE A 139 35.31 -2.31 -7.42
C ILE A 139 36.49 -2.71 -6.53
N LEU A 140 36.21 -3.13 -5.30
CA LEU A 140 37.22 -3.59 -4.34
C LEU A 140 37.29 -5.11 -4.26
N VAL A 141 36.13 -5.77 -4.20
CA VAL A 141 35.97 -7.22 -4.22
C VAL A 141 34.69 -7.56 -4.98
N GLN A 142 34.77 -8.54 -5.88
CA GLN A 142 33.61 -9.07 -6.61
C GLN A 142 33.67 -10.60 -6.60
N ARG A 143 32.51 -11.22 -6.41
CA ARG A 143 32.34 -12.67 -6.46
C ARG A 143 31.22 -13.02 -7.41
N LEU A 144 31.52 -13.89 -8.38
CA LEU A 144 30.55 -14.42 -9.33
C LEU A 144 30.17 -15.85 -8.94
N PHE A 145 28.94 -16.26 -9.25
CA PHE A 145 28.40 -17.58 -8.97
C PHE A 145 27.27 -17.93 -9.95
N PRO A 146 27.01 -19.22 -10.22
CA PRO A 146 25.93 -19.63 -11.14
C PRO A 146 24.54 -19.33 -10.57
N ILE A 147 23.58 -19.04 -11.44
CA ILE A 147 22.14 -19.03 -11.12
C ILE A 147 21.58 -20.41 -11.45
N ALA A 148 20.91 -21.05 -10.50
CA ALA A 148 20.25 -22.33 -10.73
C ALA A 148 18.98 -22.14 -11.61
N PRO A 149 18.59 -23.12 -12.45
CA PRO A 149 17.41 -23.00 -13.31
C PRO A 149 16.11 -22.73 -12.54
N ASP A 150 16.01 -23.22 -11.30
CA ASP A 150 14.87 -23.07 -10.39
C ASP A 150 15.02 -21.92 -9.38
N ASP A 151 16.10 -21.13 -9.45
CA ASP A 151 16.29 -19.99 -8.55
C ASP A 151 15.13 -19.00 -8.66
N THR A 152 14.68 -18.53 -7.51
CA THR A 152 13.75 -17.41 -7.36
C THR A 152 14.51 -16.17 -6.89
N SER A 153 13.84 -15.02 -6.85
CA SER A 153 14.46 -13.81 -6.26
C SER A 153 14.88 -14.04 -4.80
N LEU A 154 14.12 -14.82 -4.04
CA LEU A 154 14.49 -15.19 -2.67
C LEU A 154 15.74 -16.07 -2.61
N SER A 155 15.81 -17.15 -3.39
CA SER A 155 16.97 -18.07 -3.33
C SER A 155 18.22 -17.43 -3.93
N LEU A 156 18.08 -16.64 -4.99
CA LEU A 156 19.19 -15.89 -5.57
C LEU A 156 19.73 -14.83 -4.61
N ASN A 157 18.86 -14.12 -3.89
CA ASN A 157 19.28 -13.19 -2.84
C ASN A 157 19.99 -13.93 -1.69
N THR A 158 19.52 -15.12 -1.32
CA THR A 158 20.21 -15.98 -0.33
C THR A 158 21.63 -16.36 -0.79
N SER A 159 21.80 -16.71 -2.07
CA SER A 159 23.12 -16.94 -2.68
C SER A 159 23.98 -15.68 -2.69
N CYS A 160 23.39 -14.50 -2.94
CA CYS A 160 24.09 -13.22 -2.81
C CYS A 160 24.61 -13.02 -1.38
N TYR A 161 23.83 -13.33 -0.35
CA TYR A 161 24.23 -13.17 1.05
C TYR A 161 25.39 -14.09 1.42
N ALA A 162 25.34 -15.35 0.97
CA ALA A 162 26.45 -16.29 1.18
C ALA A 162 27.74 -15.77 0.52
N ALA A 163 27.67 -15.37 -0.75
CA ALA A 163 28.80 -14.80 -1.48
C ALA A 163 29.30 -13.48 -0.86
N ALA A 164 28.40 -12.66 -0.30
CA ALA A 164 28.72 -11.40 0.34
C ALA A 164 29.54 -11.59 1.61
N ILE A 165 29.21 -12.59 2.44
CA ILE A 165 29.96 -12.89 3.66
C ILE A 165 31.41 -13.27 3.31
N GLU A 166 31.60 -14.12 2.30
CA GLU A 166 32.94 -14.49 1.81
C GLU A 166 33.69 -13.31 1.21
N ALA A 167 33.03 -12.51 0.38
CA ALA A 167 33.61 -11.31 -0.23
C ALA A 167 33.98 -10.25 0.82
N PHE A 168 33.18 -10.09 1.87
CA PHE A 168 33.46 -9.19 2.99
C PHE A 168 34.63 -9.69 3.84
N ALA A 169 34.71 -11.01 4.07
CA ALA A 169 35.84 -11.61 4.76
C ALA A 169 37.15 -11.31 4.03
N GLU A 170 37.16 -11.42 2.70
CA GLU A 170 38.30 -11.05 1.85
C GLU A 170 38.59 -9.54 1.89
N LEU A 171 37.56 -8.70 1.78
CA LEU A 171 37.69 -7.25 1.82
C LEU A 171 38.37 -6.79 3.11
N ALA A 172 37.91 -7.26 4.26
CA ALA A 172 38.50 -6.90 5.54
C ALA A 172 39.97 -7.37 5.66
N THR A 173 40.32 -8.56 5.16
CA THR A 173 41.74 -8.99 5.11
C THR A 173 42.57 -8.08 4.20
N ARG A 174 42.05 -7.68 3.03
CA ARG A 174 42.73 -6.73 2.12
C ARG A 174 42.96 -5.36 2.76
N ILE A 175 42.02 -4.89 3.56
CA ILE A 175 42.13 -3.61 4.30
C ILE A 175 43.19 -3.69 5.38
N GLU A 176 43.21 -4.77 6.16
CA GLU A 176 44.17 -5.00 7.25
C GLU A 176 45.61 -5.12 6.75
N GLU A 177 45.78 -5.75 5.59
CA GLU A 177 47.08 -5.96 4.95
C GLU A 177 47.48 -4.80 4.02
N GLU A 178 46.70 -3.72 3.98
CA GLU A 178 46.92 -2.52 3.15
C GLU A 178 47.15 -2.83 1.65
N ARG A 179 46.45 -3.85 1.14
CA ARG A 179 46.57 -4.36 -0.24
C ARG A 179 45.27 -4.26 -1.04
N LEU A 180 44.47 -3.23 -0.78
CA LEU A 180 43.33 -2.96 -1.63
C LEU A 180 43.82 -2.61 -3.04
N GLU A 181 43.23 -3.25 -4.04
CA GLU A 181 43.48 -2.99 -5.46
C GLU A 181 42.16 -2.58 -6.13
N PRO A 182 41.74 -1.31 -5.99
CA PRO A 182 40.51 -0.84 -6.59
C PRO A 182 40.57 -0.91 -8.12
N ARG A 183 39.53 -1.47 -8.74
CA ARG A 183 39.40 -1.59 -10.20
C ARG A 183 38.32 -0.64 -10.72
N GLU A 184 38.66 0.17 -11.72
CA GLU A 184 37.68 1.00 -12.43
C GLU A 184 36.59 0.14 -13.08
N GLN A 185 35.35 0.63 -13.01
CA GLN A 185 34.24 0.03 -13.73
C GLN A 185 34.31 0.39 -15.21
N ASP A 186 33.98 -0.55 -16.10
CA ASP A 186 33.85 -0.29 -17.54
C ASP A 186 32.46 0.29 -17.85
N PRO A 187 32.33 1.59 -18.22
CA PRO A 187 31.03 2.20 -18.44
C PRO A 187 30.25 1.56 -19.60
N SER A 188 30.92 0.90 -20.55
CA SER A 188 30.27 0.24 -21.70
C SER A 188 29.45 -0.99 -21.31
N GLN A 189 29.76 -1.58 -20.15
CA GLN A 189 29.07 -2.75 -19.60
C GLN A 189 27.98 -2.35 -18.60
N ARG A 190 27.76 -1.05 -18.35
CA ARG A 190 26.86 -0.59 -17.30
C ARG A 190 25.40 -0.81 -17.67
N SER A 191 24.64 -1.41 -16.76
CA SER A 191 23.17 -1.44 -16.81
C SER A 191 22.60 -0.96 -15.48
N TYR A 192 21.42 -0.35 -15.51
CA TYR A 192 20.82 0.31 -14.35
C TYR A 192 19.33 0.07 -14.27
N PHE A 193 18.87 -0.23 -13.06
CA PHE A 193 17.46 -0.39 -12.75
C PHE A 193 17.07 0.52 -11.59
N GLY A 194 16.27 1.53 -11.90
CA GLY A 194 15.82 2.51 -10.94
C GLY A 194 14.77 1.96 -9.97
N ARG A 195 14.59 2.66 -8.85
CA ARG A 195 13.61 2.32 -7.80
C ARG A 195 12.19 2.08 -8.29
N HIS A 196 11.77 2.79 -9.33
CA HIS A 196 10.42 2.75 -9.87
C HIS A 196 10.32 1.91 -11.16
N ASP A 197 11.43 1.33 -11.63
CA ASP A 197 11.39 0.43 -12.77
C ASP A 197 10.62 -0.84 -12.38
N ARG A 198 9.81 -1.34 -13.30
CA ARG A 198 8.93 -2.49 -13.11
C ARG A 198 8.96 -3.40 -14.32
N PRO A 199 8.64 -4.70 -14.16
CA PRO A 199 8.49 -5.60 -15.29
C PRO A 199 7.43 -5.09 -16.27
N LYS A 200 7.63 -5.40 -17.55
CA LYS A 200 6.73 -5.02 -18.63
C LYS A 200 5.29 -5.48 -18.37
N ALA A 201 4.34 -4.67 -18.86
CA ALA A 201 2.90 -4.83 -18.73
C ALA A 201 2.44 -5.15 -17.30
N ALA A 202 3.05 -4.50 -16.29
CA ALA A 202 2.77 -4.76 -14.88
C ALA A 202 2.81 -6.27 -14.51
N ALA A 203 3.77 -7.01 -15.09
CA ALA A 203 3.95 -8.45 -14.93
C ALA A 203 2.77 -9.34 -15.40
N VAL A 204 1.95 -8.84 -16.34
CA VAL A 204 1.02 -9.71 -17.09
C VAL A 204 1.82 -10.66 -17.97
N LEU A 205 1.53 -11.96 -17.91
CA LEU A 205 2.24 -12.96 -18.70
C LEU A 205 2.11 -12.66 -20.21
N ASP A 206 3.21 -12.82 -20.95
CA ASP A 206 3.23 -12.72 -22.40
C ASP A 206 3.45 -14.11 -23.00
N TRP A 207 2.37 -14.70 -23.51
CA TRP A 207 2.41 -16.04 -24.06
C TRP A 207 3.20 -16.16 -25.35
N SER A 208 3.53 -15.04 -26.01
CA SER A 208 4.40 -15.05 -27.19
C SER A 208 5.87 -15.30 -26.87
N GLN A 209 6.25 -15.18 -25.59
CA GLN A 209 7.60 -15.47 -25.11
C GLN A 209 7.83 -17.00 -25.02
N PRO A 210 9.08 -17.47 -25.04
CA PRO A 210 9.41 -18.87 -24.70
C PRO A 210 8.91 -19.24 -23.29
N ALA A 211 8.54 -20.51 -23.10
CA ALA A 211 8.05 -21.02 -21.82
C ALA A 211 9.02 -20.76 -20.65
N GLU A 212 10.33 -20.82 -20.92
CA GLU A 212 11.37 -20.48 -19.94
C GLU A 212 11.33 -19.03 -19.48
N ALA A 213 11.04 -18.09 -20.39
CA ALA A 213 10.90 -16.68 -20.03
C ALA A 213 9.61 -16.43 -19.24
N VAL A 214 8.51 -17.14 -19.56
CA VAL A 214 7.26 -17.07 -18.80
C VAL A 214 7.45 -17.64 -17.39
N SER A 215 8.10 -18.79 -17.26
CA SER A 215 8.48 -19.39 -15.97
C SER A 215 9.44 -18.48 -15.18
N GLY A 216 10.46 -17.93 -15.86
CA GLY A 216 11.42 -16.99 -15.31
C GLY A 216 10.77 -15.73 -14.75
N LEU A 217 9.75 -15.19 -15.41
CA LEU A 217 8.95 -14.07 -14.88
C LEU A 217 8.27 -14.43 -13.56
N VAL A 218 7.72 -15.64 -13.41
CA VAL A 218 7.10 -16.06 -12.14
C VAL A 218 8.16 -16.22 -11.05
N ARG A 219 9.28 -16.88 -11.33
CA ARG A 219 10.39 -17.06 -10.37
C ARG A 219 11.04 -15.76 -9.93
N ALA A 220 11.26 -14.83 -10.86
CA ALA A 220 11.81 -13.51 -10.57
C ALA A 220 10.90 -12.68 -9.65
N LEU A 221 9.62 -12.99 -9.58
CA LEU A 221 8.65 -12.29 -8.75
C LEU A 221 8.33 -13.04 -7.45
N ASP A 222 9.02 -14.13 -7.16
CA ASP A 222 8.94 -14.85 -5.89
C ASP A 222 10.00 -14.35 -4.89
N PHE A 223 9.56 -13.51 -3.97
CA PHE A 223 10.33 -12.96 -2.85
C PHE A 223 10.11 -13.75 -1.54
N GLY A 224 9.35 -14.85 -1.60
CA GLY A 224 8.92 -15.63 -0.45
C GLY A 224 7.65 -15.11 0.21
N ALA A 225 6.81 -16.04 0.68
CA ALA A 225 5.50 -15.74 1.26
C ALA A 225 5.53 -14.94 2.58
N ARG A 226 6.69 -14.86 3.24
CA ARG A 226 6.85 -14.16 4.54
C ARG A 226 7.40 -12.75 4.41
N TYR A 227 7.88 -12.38 3.23
CA TYR A 227 8.55 -11.09 3.01
C TYR A 227 7.69 -10.19 2.12
N PRO A 228 7.69 -8.87 2.36
CA PRO A 228 7.19 -7.90 1.41
C PRO A 228 7.84 -8.07 0.03
N ASN A 229 7.02 -8.02 -1.02
CA ASN A 229 7.47 -7.95 -2.40
C ASN A 229 7.31 -6.51 -2.92
N PRO A 230 8.36 -5.69 -2.94
CA PRO A 230 8.29 -4.29 -3.40
C PRO A 230 8.21 -4.14 -4.92
N PHE A 231 8.25 -5.24 -5.67
CA PHE A 231 8.47 -5.24 -7.12
C PHE A 231 7.17 -5.46 -7.90
N ALA A 232 6.72 -6.71 -8.06
CA ALA A 232 5.49 -7.08 -8.77
C ALA A 232 5.13 -8.55 -8.50
N VAL A 233 3.95 -8.99 -8.94
CA VAL A 233 3.58 -10.43 -9.03
C VAL A 233 3.12 -10.78 -10.43
N ALA A 234 3.37 -12.00 -10.88
CA ALA A 234 2.97 -12.46 -12.20
C ALA A 234 1.44 -12.61 -12.28
N LYS A 235 0.86 -12.26 -13.44
CA LYS A 235 -0.59 -12.20 -13.62
C LYS A 235 -1.04 -12.82 -14.93
N VAL A 236 -2.14 -13.55 -14.88
CA VAL A 236 -2.95 -13.89 -16.06
C VAL A 236 -4.14 -12.94 -16.11
N VAL A 237 -4.42 -12.40 -17.30
CA VAL A 237 -5.59 -11.57 -17.57
C VAL A 237 -6.43 -12.23 -18.64
N HIS A 238 -7.72 -12.43 -18.36
CA HIS A 238 -8.68 -12.93 -19.33
C HIS A 238 -10.08 -12.36 -19.05
N ALA A 239 -10.79 -11.94 -20.09
CA ALA A 239 -12.14 -11.36 -20.00
C ALA A 239 -12.29 -10.21 -18.97
N GLY A 240 -11.22 -9.44 -18.72
CA GLY A 240 -11.21 -8.35 -17.73
C GLY A 240 -10.89 -8.78 -16.30
N HIS A 241 -10.89 -10.09 -16.01
CA HIS A 241 -10.52 -10.67 -14.72
C HIS A 241 -9.02 -10.95 -14.63
N VAL A 242 -8.50 -10.95 -13.40
CA VAL A 242 -7.08 -11.11 -13.12
C VAL A 242 -6.84 -12.21 -12.09
N ALA A 243 -5.93 -13.13 -12.42
CA ALA A 243 -5.37 -14.08 -11.47
C ALA A 243 -3.88 -13.79 -11.27
N ARG A 244 -3.43 -13.76 -10.01
CA ARG A 244 -2.01 -13.87 -9.66
C ARG A 244 -1.57 -15.32 -9.91
N VAL A 245 -0.34 -15.48 -10.39
CA VAL A 245 0.34 -16.77 -10.51
C VAL A 245 1.62 -16.74 -9.67
N SER A 246 1.84 -17.76 -8.86
CA SER A 246 3.01 -17.86 -7.97
C SER A 246 3.83 -19.14 -8.16
N ALA A 247 3.45 -20.01 -9.10
CA ALA A 247 4.27 -21.15 -9.52
C ALA A 247 4.06 -21.44 -11.00
N ALA A 248 5.17 -21.56 -11.73
CA ALA A 248 5.20 -21.92 -13.14
C ALA A 248 6.39 -22.84 -13.42
N GLU A 249 6.21 -23.75 -14.37
CA GLU A 249 7.22 -24.71 -14.81
C GLU A 249 7.20 -24.75 -16.35
N ALA A 250 8.35 -24.52 -16.98
CA ALA A 250 8.49 -24.70 -18.42
C ALA A 250 8.56 -26.20 -18.75
N ILE A 251 7.84 -26.62 -19.78
CA ILE A 251 7.77 -28.00 -20.24
C ILE A 251 7.83 -28.06 -21.77
N GLU A 252 8.16 -29.24 -22.30
CA GLU A 252 8.17 -29.47 -23.74
C GLU A 252 6.77 -29.22 -24.34
N GLY A 253 6.76 -28.50 -25.47
CA GLY A 253 5.56 -28.24 -26.27
C GLY A 253 5.46 -29.17 -27.47
N GLU A 254 4.39 -29.02 -28.24
CA GLU A 254 4.24 -29.73 -29.51
C GLU A 254 4.34 -28.78 -30.71
N PRO A 255 4.86 -29.23 -31.86
CA PRO A 255 4.88 -28.41 -33.07
C PRO A 255 3.48 -27.95 -33.46
N GLY A 256 3.33 -26.65 -33.73
CA GLY A 256 2.04 -26.05 -34.13
C GLY A 256 1.18 -25.56 -32.97
N ASP A 257 1.68 -25.64 -31.74
CA ASP A 257 1.10 -24.95 -30.59
C ASP A 257 0.91 -23.45 -30.90
N LEU A 258 -0.29 -22.94 -30.58
CA LEU A 258 -0.60 -21.53 -30.72
C LEU A 258 -0.34 -20.83 -29.39
N PRO A 259 0.54 -19.82 -29.32
CA PRO A 259 0.80 -19.06 -28.10
C PRO A 259 -0.47 -18.62 -27.39
N GLY A 260 -0.53 -18.90 -26.09
CA GLY A 260 -1.68 -18.62 -25.21
C GLY A 260 -2.75 -19.70 -25.22
N ARG A 261 -2.68 -20.71 -26.10
CA ARG A 261 -3.65 -21.81 -26.12
C ARG A 261 -3.58 -22.61 -24.83
N VAL A 262 -4.70 -22.68 -24.11
CA VAL A 262 -4.87 -23.52 -22.93
C VAL A 262 -5.07 -24.95 -23.41
N ILE A 263 -4.11 -25.82 -23.10
CA ILE A 263 -4.11 -27.23 -23.49
C ILE A 263 -4.89 -28.05 -22.46
N GLU A 264 -4.68 -27.75 -21.18
CA GLU A 264 -5.25 -28.50 -20.06
C GLU A 264 -5.60 -27.55 -18.90
N VAL A 265 -6.68 -27.87 -18.19
CA VAL A 265 -7.01 -27.35 -16.86
C VAL A 265 -7.31 -28.56 -15.98
N SER A 266 -6.52 -28.77 -14.94
CA SER A 266 -6.70 -29.85 -13.96
C SER A 266 -6.32 -29.39 -12.56
N ASP A 267 -6.48 -30.26 -11.57
CA ASP A 267 -6.04 -30.00 -10.19
C ASP A 267 -4.52 -29.77 -10.11
N GLY A 268 -3.75 -30.30 -11.07
CA GLY A 268 -2.31 -30.09 -11.18
C GLY A 268 -1.91 -28.72 -11.75
N GLY A 269 -2.86 -27.94 -12.27
CA GLY A 269 -2.60 -26.63 -12.86
C GLY A 269 -3.15 -26.46 -14.27
N TRP A 270 -2.73 -25.37 -14.92
CA TRP A 270 -3.05 -25.09 -16.32
C TRP A 270 -1.81 -25.33 -17.17
N VAL A 271 -1.97 -26.04 -18.29
CA VAL A 271 -0.92 -26.14 -19.31
C VAL A 271 -1.24 -25.18 -20.45
N VAL A 272 -0.35 -24.23 -20.71
CA VAL A 272 -0.54 -23.17 -21.70
C VAL A 272 0.60 -23.17 -22.70
N ALA A 273 0.28 -23.19 -23.99
CA ALA A 273 1.25 -23.03 -25.07
C ALA A 273 1.91 -21.66 -25.04
N CYS A 274 3.22 -21.63 -25.27
CA CYS A 274 4.02 -20.41 -25.33
C CYS A 274 4.55 -20.19 -26.75
N GLY A 275 5.35 -19.14 -26.99
CA GLY A 275 6.05 -18.92 -28.25
C GLY A 275 6.95 -20.09 -28.64
N GLU A 276 7.56 -20.69 -27.62
CA GLU A 276 8.32 -21.94 -27.69
C GLU A 276 8.01 -22.75 -26.42
N GLY A 277 7.71 -24.04 -26.58
CA GLY A 277 7.33 -24.91 -25.47
C GLY A 277 5.95 -24.62 -24.89
N ARG A 278 5.68 -25.22 -23.72
CA ARG A 278 4.46 -25.01 -22.93
C ARG A 278 4.88 -24.63 -21.50
N VAL A 279 3.99 -23.97 -20.76
CA VAL A 279 4.19 -23.69 -19.34
C VAL A 279 3.06 -24.30 -18.53
N ARG A 280 3.39 -24.94 -17.41
CA ARG A 280 2.43 -25.37 -16.40
C ARG A 280 2.35 -24.33 -15.29
N LEU A 281 1.17 -23.77 -15.06
CA LEU A 281 0.90 -22.85 -13.95
C LEU A 281 0.14 -23.60 -12.86
N SER A 282 0.67 -23.67 -11.64
CA SER A 282 0.13 -24.58 -10.61
C SER A 282 -0.33 -23.90 -9.32
N ARG A 283 -0.01 -22.61 -9.11
CA ARG A 283 -0.48 -21.84 -7.96
C ARG A 283 -1.08 -20.51 -8.39
N PHE A 284 -2.34 -20.30 -8.00
CA PHE A 284 -3.13 -19.15 -8.39
C PHE A 284 -3.65 -18.41 -7.17
N GLY A 285 -3.97 -17.14 -7.33
CA GLY A 285 -4.70 -16.40 -6.31
C GLY A 285 -5.31 -15.11 -6.83
N CYS A 286 -6.14 -14.50 -6.00
CA CYS A 286 -6.62 -13.15 -6.19
C CYS A 286 -5.44 -12.16 -6.11
N PRO A 287 -5.41 -11.10 -6.93
CA PRO A 287 -4.49 -9.97 -6.74
C PRO A 287 -4.59 -9.33 -5.34
N ARG A 288 -5.69 -9.56 -4.61
CA ARG A 288 -5.90 -9.10 -3.23
C ARG A 288 -5.35 -10.03 -2.15
N GLY A 289 -4.74 -11.17 -2.51
CA GLY A 289 -3.98 -12.01 -1.57
C GLY A 289 -4.60 -13.37 -1.21
N PHE A 290 -5.86 -13.64 -1.54
CA PHE A 290 -6.43 -14.97 -1.35
C PHE A 290 -5.87 -15.97 -2.37
N GLU A 291 -5.52 -17.17 -1.91
CA GLU A 291 -5.16 -18.28 -2.79
C GLU A 291 -6.41 -18.89 -3.44
N TRP A 292 -6.24 -19.38 -4.67
CA TRP A 292 -7.24 -20.11 -5.42
C TRP A 292 -6.67 -21.46 -5.85
N THR A 293 -7.51 -22.48 -5.86
CA THR A 293 -7.22 -23.70 -6.62
C THR A 293 -7.17 -23.39 -8.12
N PRO A 294 -6.47 -24.21 -8.93
CA PRO A 294 -6.49 -24.05 -10.38
C PRO A 294 -7.90 -24.06 -10.99
N GLY A 295 -8.82 -24.83 -10.41
CA GLY A 295 -10.23 -24.88 -10.83
C GLY A 295 -10.99 -23.59 -10.53
N GLU A 296 -10.87 -23.04 -9.32
CA GLU A 296 -11.48 -21.76 -8.95
C GLU A 296 -10.96 -20.60 -9.80
N ALA A 297 -9.64 -20.58 -10.07
CA ALA A 297 -9.06 -19.60 -10.98
C ALA A 297 -9.65 -19.73 -12.39
N ALA A 298 -9.91 -20.96 -12.85
CA ALA A 298 -10.40 -21.20 -14.19
C ALA A 298 -11.87 -20.76 -14.32
N GLU A 299 -12.68 -21.08 -13.32
CA GLU A 299 -14.06 -20.60 -13.21
C GLU A 299 -14.12 -19.06 -13.20
N LYS A 300 -13.34 -18.41 -12.33
CA LYS A 300 -13.34 -16.94 -12.19
C LYS A 300 -12.88 -16.20 -13.44
N LEU A 301 -11.92 -16.76 -14.18
CA LEU A 301 -11.43 -16.15 -15.41
C LEU A 301 -12.22 -16.62 -16.65
N GLY A 302 -13.12 -17.61 -16.54
CA GLY A 302 -13.80 -18.21 -17.69
C GLY A 302 -12.91 -19.09 -18.57
N VAL A 303 -11.83 -19.64 -18.01
CA VAL A 303 -10.80 -20.41 -18.71
C VAL A 303 -11.18 -21.89 -18.82
N HIS A 304 -11.03 -22.47 -20.01
CA HIS A 304 -11.21 -23.90 -20.26
C HIS A 304 -10.29 -24.37 -21.39
N PRO A 305 -9.99 -25.67 -21.52
CA PRO A 305 -9.16 -26.18 -22.60
C PRO A 305 -9.66 -25.75 -24.00
N GLY A 306 -8.74 -25.33 -24.85
CA GLY A 306 -8.99 -24.88 -26.22
C GLY A 306 -9.07 -23.37 -26.40
N ILE A 307 -9.31 -22.58 -25.34
CA ILE A 307 -9.26 -21.12 -25.44
C ILE A 307 -7.83 -20.65 -25.70
N VAL A 308 -7.69 -19.42 -26.20
CA VAL A 308 -6.39 -18.77 -26.39
C VAL A 308 -6.34 -17.53 -25.50
N LEU A 309 -5.57 -17.61 -24.42
CA LEU A 309 -5.31 -16.47 -23.54
C LEU A 309 -4.61 -15.36 -24.32
N GLY A 310 -5.06 -14.13 -24.13
CA GLY A 310 -4.57 -12.99 -24.91
C GLY A 310 -5.17 -12.84 -26.31
N ALA A 311 -5.82 -13.88 -26.87
CA ALA A 311 -6.51 -13.73 -28.15
C ALA A 311 -7.74 -12.81 -28.01
N GLY A 312 -7.84 -11.82 -28.89
CA GLY A 312 -8.87 -10.79 -28.80
C GLY A 312 -8.70 -9.85 -27.60
N SER A 313 -7.57 -9.92 -26.89
CA SER A 313 -7.26 -8.99 -25.80
C SER A 313 -7.19 -7.56 -26.32
N THR A 314 -7.99 -6.68 -25.71
CA THR A 314 -7.89 -5.22 -25.89
C THR A 314 -6.85 -4.59 -24.96
N LEU A 315 -6.12 -5.41 -24.19
CA LEU A 315 -5.13 -4.92 -23.24
C LEU A 315 -3.94 -4.30 -23.98
N ASP A 316 -3.93 -2.98 -24.07
CA ASP A 316 -2.77 -2.22 -24.52
C ASP A 316 -1.67 -2.29 -23.46
N ARG A 317 -0.69 -3.16 -23.70
CA ARG A 317 0.44 -3.42 -22.81
C ARG A 317 1.35 -2.19 -22.64
N GLU A 318 1.47 -1.34 -23.66
CA GLU A 318 2.27 -0.11 -23.58
C GLU A 318 1.55 0.97 -22.77
N ALA A 319 0.23 1.11 -22.94
CA ALA A 319 -0.57 2.00 -22.10
C ALA A 319 -0.54 1.55 -20.63
N LEU A 320 -0.56 0.23 -20.38
CA LEU A 320 -0.40 -0.33 -19.05
C LEU A 320 0.98 0.01 -18.46
N ASP A 321 2.06 -0.10 -19.23
CA ASP A 321 3.40 0.31 -18.79
C ASP A 321 3.45 1.79 -18.41
N ARG A 322 2.91 2.68 -19.27
CA ARG A 322 2.88 4.12 -19.00
C ARG A 322 2.12 4.45 -17.73
N LEU A 323 0.93 3.88 -17.55
CA LEU A 323 0.10 4.11 -16.37
C LEU A 323 0.75 3.54 -15.11
N ASN A 324 1.33 2.33 -15.18
CA ASN A 324 2.00 1.73 -14.04
C ASN A 324 3.21 2.58 -13.60
N ALA A 325 4.05 3.01 -14.55
CA ALA A 325 5.19 3.88 -14.26
C ALA A 325 4.79 5.22 -13.62
N GLU A 326 3.64 5.78 -14.03
CA GLU A 326 3.07 6.99 -13.42
C GLU A 326 2.65 6.77 -11.95
N LEU A 327 2.06 5.61 -11.63
CA LEU A 327 1.44 5.34 -10.32
C LEU A 327 2.40 4.74 -9.29
N VAL A 328 3.45 4.03 -9.71
CA VAL A 328 4.44 3.38 -8.82
C VAL A 328 5.04 4.32 -7.75
N PRO A 329 5.38 5.59 -8.04
CA PRO A 329 5.87 6.52 -7.01
C PRO A 329 4.90 6.76 -5.85
N ALA A 330 3.59 6.59 -6.07
CA ALA A 330 2.55 6.70 -5.04
C ALA A 330 2.32 5.38 -4.26
N GLU A 331 2.87 4.25 -4.71
CA GLU A 331 2.65 2.94 -4.08
C GLU A 331 2.99 2.92 -2.57
N PRO A 332 4.13 3.47 -2.08
CA PRO A 332 4.42 3.47 -0.64
C PRO A 332 3.40 4.27 0.18
N PHE A 333 2.75 5.28 -0.41
CA PHE A 333 1.66 6.00 0.24
C PHE A 333 0.45 5.07 0.40
N TRP A 334 0.08 4.34 -0.64
CA TRP A 334 -1.05 3.40 -0.62
C TRP A 334 -0.81 2.21 0.31
N ILE A 335 0.39 1.63 0.33
CA ILE A 335 0.74 0.54 1.27
C ILE A 335 0.51 0.98 2.72
N ARG A 336 1.07 2.13 3.12
CA ARG A 336 0.88 2.66 4.48
C ARG A 336 -0.59 2.94 4.78
N ARG A 337 -1.31 3.44 3.77
CA ARG A 337 -2.71 3.79 3.91
C ARG A 337 -3.59 2.56 4.13
N LEU A 338 -3.36 1.50 3.37
CA LEU A 338 -4.04 0.21 3.50
C LEU A 338 -3.68 -0.50 4.81
N ALA A 339 -2.43 -0.38 5.27
CA ALA A 339 -1.98 -0.97 6.54
C ALA A 339 -2.62 -0.31 7.77
N GLN A 340 -3.03 0.95 7.65
CA GLN A 340 -3.56 1.77 8.75
C GLN A 340 -5.05 2.06 8.61
N LEU A 341 -5.80 1.19 7.92
CA LEU A 341 -7.23 1.40 7.74
C LEU A 341 -7.98 1.37 9.08
N ASP A 342 -8.84 2.36 9.26
CA ASP A 342 -9.74 2.55 10.39
C ASP A 342 -11.14 2.90 9.86
N PRO A 343 -11.89 1.90 9.34
CA PRO A 343 -13.16 2.12 8.67
C PRO A 343 -14.24 2.68 9.60
N ILE A 344 -14.94 3.74 9.18
CA ILE A 344 -16.13 4.20 9.91
C ILE A 344 -17.33 3.28 9.66
N GLU A 345 -18.18 3.12 10.67
CA GLU A 345 -19.53 2.57 10.52
C GLU A 345 -20.52 3.62 10.01
N ALA A 346 -21.52 3.20 9.23
CA ALA A 346 -22.58 4.09 8.79
C ALA A 346 -23.39 4.62 9.99
N PRO A 347 -23.69 5.93 10.06
CA PRO A 347 -24.45 6.50 11.17
C PRO A 347 -25.88 5.96 11.19
N LEU A 348 -26.45 5.76 12.38
CA LEU A 348 -27.81 5.20 12.58
C LEU A 348 -28.03 3.81 11.96
N ARG A 349 -26.95 3.07 11.72
CA ARG A 349 -26.98 1.65 11.32
C ARG A 349 -27.69 0.80 12.36
N ARG A 350 -28.46 -0.20 11.90
CA ARG A 350 -29.14 -1.17 12.78
C ARG A 350 -28.11 -2.06 13.49
N SER A 351 -28.31 -2.30 14.79
CA SER A 351 -27.50 -3.27 15.55
C SER A 351 -27.68 -4.69 15.00
N GLY A 352 -26.58 -5.40 14.74
CA GLY A 352 -26.61 -6.76 14.18
C GLY A 352 -26.87 -6.84 12.67
N ALA A 353 -26.98 -5.72 11.96
CA ALA A 353 -26.89 -5.74 10.49
C ALA A 353 -25.53 -6.34 10.09
N GLY A 354 -25.49 -7.24 9.11
CA GLY A 354 -24.25 -7.83 8.60
C GLY A 354 -23.62 -8.96 9.44
N GLU A 355 -24.10 -9.27 10.65
CA GLU A 355 -23.65 -10.47 11.40
C GLU A 355 -24.29 -11.73 10.81
N GLY A 356 -23.67 -12.30 9.77
CA GLY A 356 -24.06 -13.60 9.19
C GLY A 356 -24.22 -13.64 7.67
N ALA A 357 -24.10 -12.50 6.98
CA ALA A 357 -24.01 -12.50 5.52
C ALA A 357 -22.54 -12.56 5.10
N GLN A 358 -22.04 -13.75 4.75
CA GLN A 358 -20.90 -13.80 3.84
C GLN A 358 -21.34 -13.04 2.58
N PRO A 359 -20.63 -11.99 2.15
CA PRO A 359 -20.96 -11.34 0.89
C PRO A 359 -20.82 -12.40 -0.22
N THR A 360 -21.94 -12.83 -0.79
CA THR A 360 -21.91 -13.61 -2.02
C THR A 360 -21.47 -12.67 -3.12
N VAL A 361 -20.17 -12.62 -3.38
CA VAL A 361 -19.58 -11.90 -4.49
C VAL A 361 -19.77 -12.77 -5.73
N SER A 362 -20.91 -12.61 -6.40
CA SER A 362 -21.07 -12.99 -7.81
C SER A 362 -21.04 -11.71 -8.63
N ASP A 363 -20.09 -11.61 -9.55
CA ASP A 363 -19.99 -10.56 -10.59
C ASP A 363 -19.86 -9.10 -10.11
N GLY A 364 -19.25 -8.86 -8.94
CA GLY A 364 -18.79 -7.51 -8.56
C GLY A 364 -19.89 -6.46 -8.32
N VAL A 365 -21.16 -6.87 -8.26
CA VAL A 365 -22.30 -5.99 -7.96
C VAL A 365 -23.17 -6.64 -6.89
N THR A 366 -23.19 -6.07 -5.69
CA THR A 366 -24.21 -6.38 -4.68
C THR A 366 -25.56 -5.93 -5.22
N HIS A 367 -26.34 -6.89 -5.75
CA HIS A 367 -27.74 -6.69 -6.14
C HIS A 367 -28.65 -6.68 -4.90
N GLY A 368 -28.28 -5.88 -3.90
CA GLY A 368 -29.21 -5.46 -2.86
C GLY A 368 -30.20 -4.46 -3.46
N ARG A 369 -31.44 -4.43 -2.95
CA ARG A 369 -32.38 -3.35 -3.29
C ARG A 369 -31.76 -2.05 -2.77
N VAL A 370 -31.31 -1.15 -3.62
CA VAL A 370 -30.73 0.13 -3.18
C VAL A 370 -31.79 1.24 -3.21
N GLU A 371 -31.87 2.05 -2.16
CA GLU A 371 -32.72 3.25 -2.11
C GLU A 371 -31.89 4.54 -2.21
N ARG A 372 -32.55 5.63 -2.66
CA ARG A 372 -31.89 6.90 -2.97
C ARG A 372 -32.69 8.08 -2.41
N LEU A 373 -32.00 8.98 -1.72
CA LEU A 373 -32.58 10.19 -1.15
C LEU A 373 -31.79 11.42 -1.61
N SER A 374 -32.45 12.36 -2.30
CA SER A 374 -31.83 13.61 -2.75
C SER A 374 -31.59 14.57 -1.59
N LEU A 375 -30.50 15.33 -1.66
CA LEU A 375 -30.28 16.54 -0.86
C LEU A 375 -30.89 17.73 -1.61
N GLU A 376 -31.80 18.47 -0.97
CA GLU A 376 -32.55 19.55 -1.62
C GLU A 376 -31.66 20.76 -1.91
N ALA A 377 -32.00 21.56 -2.94
CA ALA A 377 -31.16 22.68 -3.37
C ALA A 377 -30.89 23.74 -2.28
N GLY A 378 -31.79 23.87 -1.29
CA GLY A 378 -31.62 24.75 -0.13
C GLY A 378 -30.67 24.23 0.94
N ASP A 379 -30.35 22.93 0.91
CA ASP A 379 -29.39 22.28 1.83
C ASP A 379 -27.96 22.38 1.31
N LEU A 380 -27.77 22.71 0.03
CA LEU A 380 -26.45 22.80 -0.60
C LEU A 380 -25.81 24.18 -0.31
N PRO A 381 -24.53 24.24 0.08
CA PRO A 381 -23.84 25.51 0.33
C PRO A 381 -23.90 26.42 -0.91
N ALA A 382 -24.24 27.70 -0.70
CA ALA A 382 -24.14 28.75 -1.71
C ALA A 382 -22.67 29.15 -1.93
N SER A 383 -21.80 28.20 -2.31
CA SER A 383 -20.41 28.49 -2.65
C SER A 383 -20.33 29.05 -4.08
N ALA A 384 -19.55 30.12 -4.28
CA ALA A 384 -19.27 30.64 -5.60
C ALA A 384 -18.18 29.79 -6.29
N GLY A 385 -18.50 29.10 -7.39
CA GLY A 385 -17.51 28.52 -8.32
C GLY A 385 -17.34 27.00 -8.29
N SER A 386 -16.16 26.54 -8.71
CA SER A 386 -15.78 25.15 -9.03
C SER A 386 -15.71 24.17 -7.85
N ASP A 387 -15.77 24.66 -6.62
CA ASP A 387 -15.42 23.86 -5.43
C ASP A 387 -16.64 23.30 -4.68
N ARG A 388 -17.79 23.30 -5.33
CA ARG A 388 -19.08 22.95 -4.70
C ARG A 388 -19.12 21.48 -4.33
N ALA A 389 -18.63 20.60 -5.20
CA ALA A 389 -18.58 19.16 -4.94
C ALA A 389 -17.66 18.84 -3.75
N GLU A 390 -16.47 19.42 -3.69
CA GLU A 390 -15.52 19.26 -2.59
C GLU A 390 -16.09 19.77 -1.27
N THR A 391 -16.88 20.84 -1.30
CA THR A 391 -17.55 21.39 -0.12
C THR A 391 -18.63 20.43 0.40
N LEU A 392 -19.40 19.80 -0.49
CA LEU A 392 -20.40 18.80 -0.11
C LEU A 392 -19.75 17.55 0.50
N VAL A 393 -18.68 17.06 -0.14
CA VAL A 393 -17.90 15.94 0.37
C VAL A 393 -17.31 16.26 1.74
N ALA A 394 -16.61 17.38 1.88
CA ALA A 394 -16.02 17.77 3.15
C ALA A 394 -17.08 18.03 4.24
N GLY A 395 -18.23 18.61 3.88
CA GLY A 395 -19.35 18.80 4.79
C GLY A 395 -19.95 17.48 5.30
N PHE A 396 -20.08 16.47 4.43
CA PHE A 396 -20.50 15.13 4.83
C PHE A 396 -19.48 14.46 5.75
N LEU A 397 -18.18 14.63 5.49
CA LEU A 397 -17.12 14.13 6.38
C LEU A 397 -17.15 14.78 7.76
N LEU A 398 -17.38 16.10 7.83
CA LEU A 398 -17.61 16.79 9.10
C LEU A 398 -18.86 16.28 9.82
N TYR A 399 -19.92 15.99 9.08
CA TYR A 399 -21.13 15.37 9.64
C TYR A 399 -20.84 13.98 10.24
N LEU A 400 -20.09 13.12 9.54
CA LEU A 400 -19.68 11.81 10.06
C LEU A 400 -18.84 11.93 11.34
N ALA A 401 -17.83 12.80 11.33
CA ALA A 401 -17.02 13.10 12.53
C ALA A 401 -17.89 13.58 13.69
N ARG A 402 -18.88 14.43 13.39
CA ARG A 402 -19.75 15.06 14.37
C ARG A 402 -20.78 14.12 14.98
N VAL A 403 -21.35 13.21 14.20
CA VAL A 403 -22.33 12.21 14.66
C VAL A 403 -21.64 11.02 15.30
N GLY A 404 -20.54 10.53 14.72
CA GLY A 404 -19.75 9.43 15.28
C GLY A 404 -18.94 9.83 16.51
N GLY A 405 -18.68 11.13 16.70
CA GLY A 405 -17.88 11.61 17.81
C GLY A 405 -16.40 11.24 17.69
N VAL A 406 -15.94 11.01 16.47
CA VAL A 406 -14.58 10.54 16.12
C VAL A 406 -13.78 11.66 15.44
N ASP A 407 -12.47 11.66 15.67
CA ASP A 407 -11.54 12.65 15.10
C ASP A 407 -10.73 12.07 13.91
N ARG A 408 -10.69 10.74 13.79
CA ARG A 408 -10.03 10.03 12.68
C ARG A 408 -10.88 8.84 12.26
N PHE A 409 -11.00 8.64 10.94
CA PHE A 409 -11.67 7.49 10.34
C PHE A 409 -11.43 7.45 8.83
N ASP A 410 -11.85 6.35 8.21
CA ASP A 410 -11.65 6.10 6.80
C ASP A 410 -12.96 5.87 6.07
N VAL A 411 -13.02 6.36 4.83
CA VAL A 411 -14.11 6.15 3.89
C VAL A 411 -13.56 5.72 2.53
N THR A 412 -14.39 5.06 1.74
CA THR A 412 -14.08 4.69 0.36
C THR A 412 -14.33 5.89 -0.55
N LEU A 413 -13.43 6.16 -1.49
CA LEU A 413 -13.56 7.22 -2.49
C LEU A 413 -13.53 6.63 -3.90
N GLY A 414 -14.56 6.88 -4.69
CA GLY A 414 -14.66 6.56 -6.11
C GLY A 414 -15.00 7.79 -6.94
N GLU A 415 -14.41 7.93 -8.13
CA GLU A 415 -14.68 9.07 -9.02
C GLU A 415 -14.63 8.66 -10.51
N ASP A 416 -15.47 9.28 -11.34
CA ASP A 416 -15.52 8.97 -12.78
C ASP A 416 -14.18 9.22 -13.48
N ALA A 417 -13.44 10.22 -13.03
CA ALA A 417 -12.10 10.52 -13.54
C ALA A 417 -11.13 9.37 -13.26
N LEU A 418 -11.23 8.72 -12.09
CA LEU A 418 -10.41 7.57 -11.75
C LEU A 418 -10.81 6.34 -12.58
N ASP A 419 -12.11 6.07 -12.69
CA ASP A 419 -12.63 4.96 -13.49
C ASP A 419 -12.21 5.07 -14.95
N ALA A 420 -12.31 6.27 -15.54
CA ALA A 420 -11.91 6.52 -16.91
C ALA A 420 -10.42 6.21 -17.16
N ARG A 421 -9.56 6.48 -16.17
CA ARG A 421 -8.11 6.19 -16.27
C ARG A 421 -7.81 4.70 -16.33
N VAL A 422 -8.61 3.87 -15.65
CA VAL A 422 -8.32 2.44 -15.47
C VAL A 422 -9.27 1.50 -16.21
N ALA A 423 -10.32 2.04 -16.86
CA ALA A 423 -11.38 1.27 -17.51
C ALA A 423 -10.85 0.20 -18.50
N ALA A 424 -9.78 0.50 -19.22
CA ALA A 424 -9.19 -0.40 -20.21
C ALA A 424 -8.42 -1.59 -19.60
N PHE A 425 -8.14 -1.56 -18.29
CA PHE A 425 -7.24 -2.51 -17.62
C PHE A 425 -7.97 -3.49 -16.69
N GLY A 426 -9.31 -3.60 -16.81
CA GLY A 426 -10.11 -4.56 -16.04
C GLY A 426 -9.91 -4.40 -14.53
N GLU A 427 -9.58 -5.49 -13.86
CA GLU A 427 -9.36 -5.56 -12.40
C GLU A 427 -7.90 -5.29 -11.96
N LEU A 428 -7.00 -4.87 -12.87
CA LEU A 428 -5.59 -4.66 -12.52
C LEU A 428 -5.38 -3.51 -11.51
N PHE A 429 -6.17 -2.45 -11.64
CA PHE A 429 -6.09 -1.27 -10.78
C PHE A 429 -7.34 -1.12 -9.93
N SER A 430 -7.17 -0.52 -8.76
CA SER A 430 -8.32 -0.21 -7.93
C SER A 430 -9.14 0.93 -8.54
N ARG A 431 -10.47 0.76 -8.56
CA ARG A 431 -11.44 1.80 -8.94
C ARG A 431 -11.87 2.68 -7.77
N HIS A 432 -11.54 2.25 -6.57
CA HIS A 432 -11.82 2.96 -5.34
C HIS A 432 -10.57 3.02 -4.48
N VAL A 433 -10.39 4.10 -3.74
CA VAL A 433 -9.23 4.29 -2.87
C VAL A 433 -9.67 4.68 -1.46
N PRO A 434 -8.90 4.31 -0.42
CA PRO A 434 -9.21 4.71 0.95
C PRO A 434 -8.86 6.19 1.20
N PHE A 435 -9.84 6.99 1.60
CA PHE A 435 -9.64 8.39 1.98
C PHE A 435 -9.55 8.54 3.50
N ALA A 436 -8.38 9.01 3.96
CA ALA A 436 -8.11 9.27 5.38
C ALA A 436 -8.75 10.58 5.80
N VAL A 437 -9.62 10.51 6.80
CA VAL A 437 -10.31 11.68 7.33
C VAL A 437 -9.74 11.98 8.70
N GLU A 438 -9.14 13.15 8.85
CA GLU A 438 -8.66 13.68 10.12
C GLU A 438 -9.34 15.03 10.36
N VAL A 439 -10.08 15.12 11.47
CA VAL A 439 -10.88 16.29 11.83
C VAL A 439 -10.61 16.64 13.28
N ASP A 440 -10.02 17.81 13.52
CA ASP A 440 -10.03 18.41 14.85
C ASP A 440 -11.42 18.98 15.12
N ARG A 441 -12.21 18.28 15.94
CA ARG A 441 -13.57 18.72 16.26
C ARG A 441 -13.65 20.03 17.06
N GLN A 442 -12.54 20.48 17.67
CA GLN A 442 -12.46 21.75 18.39
C GLN A 442 -12.05 22.92 17.48
N ALA A 443 -11.52 22.65 16.29
CA ALA A 443 -11.21 23.69 15.31
C ALA A 443 -12.48 24.36 14.76
N ARG A 444 -12.31 25.57 14.21
CA ARG A 444 -13.39 26.28 13.51
C ARG A 444 -13.85 25.47 12.30
N ALA A 445 -15.15 25.44 12.05
CA ALA A 445 -15.74 24.66 10.95
C ALA A 445 -15.16 25.05 9.58
N THR A 446 -14.89 26.34 9.35
CA THR A 446 -14.28 26.83 8.10
C THR A 446 -12.86 26.30 7.88
N ASP A 447 -12.07 26.20 8.95
CA ASP A 447 -10.68 25.73 8.90
C ASP A 447 -10.65 24.21 8.67
N ALA A 448 -11.53 23.47 9.35
CA ALA A 448 -11.69 22.03 9.15
C ALA A 448 -12.18 21.70 7.73
N LEU A 449 -13.14 22.47 7.20
CA LEU A 449 -13.63 22.34 5.83
C LEU A 449 -12.49 22.56 4.81
N ALA A 450 -11.69 23.62 4.97
CA ALA A 450 -10.56 23.89 4.09
C ALA A 450 -9.50 22.78 4.17
N SER A 451 -9.21 22.27 5.36
CA SER A 451 -8.28 21.15 5.58
C SER A 451 -8.74 19.89 4.85
N LEU A 452 -10.01 19.50 5.00
CA LEU A 452 -10.58 18.31 4.33
C LEU A 452 -10.57 18.43 2.81
N ARG A 453 -10.90 19.60 2.26
CA ARG A 453 -10.81 19.85 0.82
C ARG A 453 -9.38 19.71 0.31
N ALA A 454 -8.40 20.24 1.04
CA ALA A 454 -6.98 20.04 0.71
C ALA A 454 -6.57 18.57 0.83
N SER A 455 -7.07 17.84 1.82
CA SER A 455 -6.84 16.39 1.97
C SER A 455 -7.41 15.58 0.80
N LEU A 456 -8.63 15.90 0.35
CA LEU A 456 -9.25 15.26 -0.82
C LEU A 456 -8.39 15.47 -2.09
N ASN A 457 -7.93 16.70 -2.33
CA ASN A 457 -7.05 17.00 -3.46
C ASN A 457 -5.71 16.25 -3.39
N ARG A 458 -5.10 16.13 -2.19
CA ARG A 458 -3.88 15.32 -2.01
C ARG A 458 -4.11 13.85 -2.35
N VAL A 459 -5.28 13.28 -2.03
CA VAL A 459 -5.61 11.89 -2.40
C VAL A 459 -5.77 11.77 -3.90
N ARG A 460 -6.47 12.70 -4.55
CA ARG A 460 -6.61 12.75 -6.02
C ARG A 460 -5.27 12.84 -6.75
N GLU A 461 -4.33 13.64 -6.23
CA GLU A 461 -2.95 13.73 -6.76
C GLU A 461 -2.20 12.40 -6.70
N LYS A 462 -2.53 11.51 -5.75
CA LYS A 462 -1.94 10.16 -5.67
C LYS A 462 -2.58 9.15 -6.61
N GLY A 463 -3.72 9.47 -7.21
CA GLY A 463 -4.41 8.62 -8.17
C GLY A 463 -4.90 7.31 -7.56
N THR A 464 -4.47 6.19 -8.14
CA THR A 464 -4.82 4.83 -7.69
C THR A 464 -3.57 3.96 -7.61
N PHE A 465 -3.75 2.65 -7.39
CA PHE A 465 -2.71 1.65 -7.27
C PHE A 465 -3.10 0.35 -7.98
N LEU A 466 -2.10 -0.44 -8.36
CA LEU A 466 -2.30 -1.83 -8.76
C LEU A 466 -2.82 -2.63 -7.57
N VAL A 467 -3.91 -3.36 -7.77
CA VAL A 467 -4.55 -4.16 -6.71
C VAL A 467 -3.59 -5.19 -6.11
N ASP A 468 -2.62 -5.64 -6.91
CA ASP A 468 -1.60 -6.62 -6.54
C ASP A 468 -0.70 -6.20 -5.36
N VAL A 469 -0.69 -4.92 -5.01
CA VAL A 469 0.06 -4.39 -3.87
C VAL A 469 -0.37 -5.06 -2.57
N ILE A 470 -1.62 -5.53 -2.50
CA ILE A 470 -2.16 -6.22 -1.33
C ILE A 470 -1.56 -7.62 -1.24
N ALA A 471 -1.60 -8.42 -2.31
CA ALA A 471 -0.99 -9.76 -2.33
C ALA A 471 0.53 -9.73 -2.15
N ARG A 472 1.18 -8.62 -2.49
CA ARG A 472 2.62 -8.41 -2.31
C ARG A 472 3.05 -8.14 -0.88
N GLN A 473 2.12 -7.83 0.02
CA GLN A 473 2.43 -7.46 1.39
C GLN A 473 1.77 -8.48 2.33
N PRO A 474 2.52 -9.36 3.02
CA PRO A 474 1.93 -10.38 3.89
C PRO A 474 0.97 -9.83 4.93
N GLU A 475 1.29 -8.66 5.51
CA GLU A 475 0.43 -7.97 6.48
C GLU A 475 -0.89 -7.48 5.88
N LEU A 476 -0.90 -7.06 4.61
CA LEU A 476 -2.12 -6.63 3.92
C LEU A 476 -2.92 -7.85 3.45
N ALA A 477 -2.27 -8.85 2.84
CA ALA A 477 -2.92 -10.07 2.37
C ALA A 477 -3.64 -10.84 3.49
N ALA A 478 -3.16 -10.72 4.74
CA ALA A 478 -3.79 -11.33 5.91
C ALA A 478 -5.07 -10.60 6.39
N GLN A 479 -5.38 -9.42 5.87
CA GLN A 479 -6.54 -8.63 6.29
C GLN A 479 -7.81 -9.03 5.51
N PRO A 480 -8.85 -9.57 6.17
CA PRO A 480 -10.07 -10.02 5.48
C PRO A 480 -10.81 -8.92 4.71
N LEU A 481 -10.79 -7.68 5.22
CA LEU A 481 -11.45 -6.53 4.58
C LEU A 481 -10.88 -6.24 3.19
N LEU A 482 -9.55 -6.25 3.07
CA LEU A 482 -8.87 -5.90 1.81
C LEU A 482 -9.20 -6.88 0.70
N ALA A 483 -9.39 -8.13 1.10
CA ALA A 483 -9.49 -9.25 0.20
C ALA A 483 -10.88 -9.34 -0.48
N GLY A 484 -11.92 -8.77 0.14
CA GLY A 484 -13.22 -8.53 -0.48
C GLY A 484 -13.26 -7.36 -1.47
N GLY A 485 -12.22 -6.52 -1.51
CA GLY A 485 -12.22 -5.25 -2.27
C GLY A 485 -13.11 -4.17 -1.65
N THR A 486 -13.49 -4.35 -0.38
CA THR A 486 -14.46 -3.55 0.37
C THR A 486 -13.80 -3.03 1.64
N TRP A 487 -13.48 -1.74 1.68
CA TRP A 487 -12.61 -1.19 2.72
C TRP A 487 -13.41 -0.57 3.87
N THR A 488 -14.59 -0.01 3.58
CA THR A 488 -15.38 0.79 4.53
C THR A 488 -16.87 0.66 4.28
N SER A 489 -17.68 0.81 5.35
CA SER A 489 -19.15 0.79 5.24
C SER A 489 -19.73 2.06 4.60
N VAL A 490 -18.97 3.17 4.64
CA VAL A 490 -19.35 4.45 4.07
C VAL A 490 -18.46 4.80 2.87
N ALA A 491 -19.08 5.22 1.77
CA ALA A 491 -18.39 5.65 0.56
C ALA A 491 -18.74 7.10 0.15
N ILE A 492 -17.85 7.68 -0.65
CA ILE A 492 -18.01 8.94 -1.36
C ILE A 492 -17.79 8.64 -2.84
N GLU A 493 -18.76 9.03 -3.65
CA GLU A 493 -18.78 8.75 -5.07
C GLU A 493 -18.97 10.05 -5.85
N LEU A 494 -18.02 10.40 -6.72
CA LEU A 494 -18.14 11.58 -7.59
C LEU A 494 -18.50 11.15 -9.01
N ARG A 495 -19.79 11.27 -9.35
CA ARG A 495 -20.42 10.64 -10.52
C ARG A 495 -21.22 11.66 -11.31
N ARG A 496 -21.03 11.72 -12.62
CA ARG A 496 -21.80 12.60 -13.53
C ARG A 496 -23.29 12.30 -13.53
N ASP A 497 -23.68 11.08 -13.21
CA ASP A 497 -25.07 10.67 -13.04
C ASP A 497 -25.30 10.08 -11.63
N PRO A 498 -25.54 10.94 -10.62
CA PRO A 498 -25.86 10.47 -9.27
C PRO A 498 -27.13 9.63 -9.20
N ALA A 499 -28.07 9.80 -10.16
CA ALA A 499 -29.37 9.15 -10.12
C ALA A 499 -29.29 7.65 -10.41
N SER A 500 -28.38 7.22 -11.28
CA SER A 500 -28.18 5.80 -11.64
C SER A 500 -27.11 5.09 -10.81
N SER A 501 -26.37 5.82 -9.97
CA SER A 501 -25.23 5.28 -9.21
C SER A 501 -25.66 4.16 -8.24
N ALA A 502 -24.85 3.11 -8.18
CA ALA A 502 -25.00 1.98 -7.26
C ALA A 502 -24.12 2.17 -6.01
N LEU A 503 -24.33 1.33 -5.00
CA LEU A 503 -23.38 1.24 -3.88
C LEU A 503 -22.11 0.54 -4.35
N PRO A 504 -20.92 1.08 -4.01
CA PRO A 504 -19.69 0.32 -4.13
C PRO A 504 -19.79 -1.00 -3.36
N PRO A 505 -19.16 -2.08 -3.82
CA PRO A 505 -19.16 -3.35 -3.11
C PRO A 505 -18.78 -3.17 -1.62
N GLY A 506 -19.60 -3.77 -0.75
CA GLY A 506 -19.44 -3.74 0.72
C GLY A 506 -19.69 -2.40 1.41
N SER A 507 -20.05 -1.35 0.67
CA SER A 507 -20.59 -0.12 1.28
C SER A 507 -22.08 -0.29 1.60
N GLU A 508 -22.50 0.28 2.70
CA GLU A 508 -23.89 0.29 3.16
C GLU A 508 -24.55 1.65 2.91
N LEU A 509 -23.74 2.71 2.89
CA LEU A 509 -24.14 4.09 2.65
C LEU A 509 -23.10 4.79 1.78
N ALA A 510 -23.54 5.47 0.73
CA ALA A 510 -22.71 6.32 -0.10
C ALA A 510 -23.30 7.73 -0.24
N LEU A 511 -22.46 8.75 -0.10
CA LEU A 511 -22.76 10.07 -0.63
C LEU A 511 -22.31 10.11 -2.09
N VAL A 512 -23.26 10.26 -3.01
CA VAL A 512 -22.99 10.42 -4.44
C VAL A 512 -23.18 11.87 -4.83
N VAL A 513 -22.14 12.50 -5.38
CA VAL A 513 -22.13 13.92 -5.74
C VAL A 513 -21.76 14.07 -7.21
N ASP A 514 -22.48 14.91 -7.95
CA ASP A 514 -22.06 15.35 -9.29
C ASP A 514 -20.73 16.11 -9.19
N PRO A 515 -19.73 15.88 -10.07
CA PRO A 515 -18.52 16.70 -10.15
C PRO A 515 -18.73 18.22 -10.13
N ASP A 516 -19.84 18.73 -10.67
CA ASP A 516 -20.19 20.17 -10.62
C ASP A 516 -20.85 20.60 -9.29
N GLY A 517 -21.14 19.65 -8.39
CA GLY A 517 -21.80 19.86 -7.10
C GLY A 517 -23.26 20.31 -7.22
N ARG A 518 -23.92 20.09 -8.37
CA ARG A 518 -25.31 20.51 -8.61
C ARG A 518 -26.33 19.60 -7.96
N GLU A 519 -25.99 18.32 -7.89
CA GLU A 519 -26.83 17.27 -7.35
C GLU A 519 -26.02 16.41 -6.37
N ALA A 520 -26.64 16.03 -5.26
CA ALA A 520 -26.07 15.08 -4.32
C ALA A 520 -27.18 14.17 -3.78
N ARG A 521 -26.84 12.89 -3.60
CA ARG A 521 -27.78 11.85 -3.15
C ARG A 521 -27.12 10.97 -2.10
N LEU A 522 -27.91 10.53 -1.13
CA LEU A 522 -27.57 9.40 -0.28
C LEU A 522 -28.10 8.14 -0.93
N VAL A 523 -27.21 7.19 -1.18
CA VAL A 523 -27.51 5.87 -1.76
C VAL A 523 -27.21 4.85 -0.67
N TYR A 524 -28.13 3.94 -0.38
CA TYR A 524 -28.00 3.06 0.79
C TYR A 524 -28.69 1.70 0.63
N ASP A 525 -28.22 0.72 1.42
CA ASP A 525 -28.84 -0.60 1.53
C ASP A 525 -29.90 -0.58 2.64
N PRO A 526 -31.21 -0.64 2.33
CA PRO A 526 -32.30 -0.62 3.28
C PRO A 526 -32.28 -1.82 4.24
N ALA A 527 -31.54 -2.89 3.95
CA ALA A 527 -31.35 -3.99 4.90
C ALA A 527 -30.53 -3.55 6.14
N CYS A 528 -29.66 -2.54 6.00
CA CYS A 528 -28.76 -2.07 7.05
C CYS A 528 -29.36 -0.97 7.95
N PHE A 529 -30.50 -0.39 7.58
CA PHE A 529 -31.09 0.76 8.28
C PHE A 529 -32.53 0.51 8.73
N GLU A 530 -32.94 1.16 9.82
CA GLU A 530 -34.35 1.23 10.19
C GLU A 530 -35.12 2.21 9.27
N PRO A 531 -36.43 2.00 9.06
CA PRO A 531 -37.26 2.96 8.33
C PRO A 531 -37.14 4.38 8.90
N GLY A 532 -36.96 5.38 8.02
CA GLY A 532 -36.80 6.77 8.43
C GLY A 532 -35.38 7.15 8.91
N ALA A 533 -34.45 6.20 9.02
CA ALA A 533 -33.10 6.49 9.54
C ALA A 533 -32.28 7.34 8.56
N VAL A 534 -32.29 7.01 7.27
CA VAL A 534 -31.51 7.75 6.27
C VAL A 534 -32.13 9.10 5.96
N GLU A 535 -33.45 9.27 6.11
CA GLU A 535 -34.12 10.55 6.08
C GLU A 535 -33.65 11.46 7.24
N ARG A 536 -33.42 10.89 8.44
CA ARG A 536 -32.79 11.64 9.53
C ARG A 536 -31.36 12.03 9.20
N ILE A 537 -30.56 11.14 8.59
CA ILE A 537 -29.19 11.46 8.13
C ILE A 537 -29.24 12.64 7.15
N ARG A 538 -30.10 12.57 6.13
CA ARG A 538 -30.30 13.63 5.13
C ARG A 538 -30.65 14.95 5.80
N ASP A 539 -31.65 14.96 6.68
CA ASP A 539 -32.11 16.18 7.35
C ASP A 539 -31.04 16.79 8.25
N GLN A 540 -30.30 15.97 9.01
CA GLN A 540 -29.20 16.44 9.85
C GLN A 540 -28.04 16.99 9.03
N LEU A 541 -27.69 16.30 7.93
CA LEU A 541 -26.68 16.76 6.99
C LEU A 541 -27.06 18.10 6.37
N GLY A 542 -28.31 18.27 5.92
CA GLY A 542 -28.78 19.53 5.35
C GLY A 542 -28.68 20.71 6.31
N VAL A 543 -29.06 20.51 7.59
CA VAL A 543 -28.88 21.53 8.64
C VAL A 543 -27.41 21.88 8.84
N LEU A 544 -26.53 20.87 8.88
CA LEU A 544 -25.10 21.10 9.03
C LEU A 544 -24.54 21.88 7.83
N LEU A 545 -24.83 21.44 6.60
CA LEU A 545 -24.37 22.08 5.37
C LEU A 545 -24.80 23.55 5.26
N ALA A 546 -26.06 23.86 5.60
CA ALA A 546 -26.57 25.22 5.63
C ALA A 546 -25.84 26.14 6.63
N SER A 547 -25.27 25.55 7.69
CA SER A 547 -24.51 26.29 8.71
C SER A 547 -23.03 26.47 8.38
N LEU A 548 -22.45 25.68 7.47
CA LEU A 548 -21.00 25.68 7.19
C LEU A 548 -20.46 27.02 6.70
N THR A 549 -21.27 27.80 5.99
CA THR A 549 -20.85 29.09 5.40
C THR A 549 -21.15 30.29 6.29
N SER A 550 -21.96 30.12 7.34
CA SER A 550 -22.47 31.21 8.18
C SER A 550 -22.10 31.09 9.65
N ALA A 551 -21.65 29.91 10.10
CA ALA A 551 -21.38 29.65 11.50
C ALA A 551 -19.91 29.92 11.86
N ASP A 552 -19.66 30.96 12.66
CA ASP A 552 -18.39 31.15 13.38
C ASP A 552 -18.37 30.25 14.63
N THR A 553 -18.33 28.93 14.40
CA THR A 553 -18.39 27.92 15.45
C THR A 553 -17.41 26.79 15.20
N THR A 554 -17.19 25.96 16.23
CA THR A 554 -16.38 24.75 16.13
C THR A 554 -17.17 23.60 15.53
N VAL A 555 -16.48 22.63 14.94
CA VAL A 555 -17.11 21.42 14.35
C VAL A 555 -17.99 20.71 15.38
N ALA A 556 -17.53 20.54 16.62
CA ALA A 556 -18.29 19.92 17.72
C ALA A 556 -19.61 20.64 18.05
N ARG A 557 -19.75 21.91 17.66
CA ARG A 557 -20.92 22.75 17.93
C ARG A 557 -21.79 23.00 16.70
N LEU A 558 -21.44 22.43 15.54
CA LEU A 558 -22.29 22.50 14.35
C LEU A 558 -23.69 21.93 14.65
N PRO A 559 -24.76 22.64 14.25
CA PRO A 559 -26.12 22.19 14.46
C PRO A 559 -26.42 20.95 13.60
N LEU A 560 -27.06 19.96 14.20
CA LEU A 560 -27.62 18.79 13.51
C LEU A 560 -29.16 18.81 13.47
N LEU A 561 -29.80 19.71 14.22
CA LEU A 561 -31.24 19.83 14.30
C LEU A 561 -31.65 21.25 13.91
N ARG A 562 -32.78 21.38 13.22
CA ARG A 562 -33.42 22.68 12.99
C ARG A 562 -33.73 23.34 14.34
N GLU A 563 -33.69 24.67 14.41
CA GLU A 563 -33.85 25.39 15.68
C GLU A 563 -35.18 25.04 16.41
N GLY A 564 -36.27 24.89 15.64
CA GLY A 564 -37.56 24.46 16.16
C GLY A 564 -37.53 23.07 16.80
N ASP A 565 -36.88 22.10 16.15
CA ASP A 565 -36.76 20.73 16.68
C ASP A 565 -35.83 20.66 17.89
N ARG A 566 -34.72 21.43 17.86
CA ARG A 566 -33.85 21.59 19.01
C ARG A 566 -34.60 22.15 20.22
N ARG A 567 -35.44 23.16 20.01
CA ARG A 567 -36.26 23.76 21.08
C ARG A 567 -37.27 22.75 21.63
N ARG A 568 -37.92 21.98 20.76
CA ARG A 568 -38.83 20.90 21.17
C ARG A 568 -38.15 19.88 22.05
N VAL A 569 -36.99 19.36 21.62
CA VAL A 569 -36.23 18.35 22.38
C VAL A 569 -35.70 18.91 23.69
N LEU A 570 -35.02 20.06 23.68
CA LEU A 570 -34.34 20.58 24.87
C LEU A 570 -35.27 21.26 25.88
N HIS A 571 -36.39 21.83 25.42
CA HIS A 571 -37.24 22.65 26.27
C HIS A 571 -38.69 22.16 26.36
N GLU A 572 -39.32 21.75 25.26
CA GLU A 572 -40.75 21.43 25.30
C GLU A 572 -41.03 20.03 25.84
N TRP A 573 -40.31 19.01 25.35
CA TRP A 573 -40.42 17.63 25.85
C TRP A 573 -39.81 17.46 27.24
N ASN A 574 -38.88 18.33 27.61
CA ASN A 574 -38.27 18.39 28.93
C ASN A 574 -38.93 19.45 29.84
N ARG A 575 -40.14 19.92 29.52
CA ARG A 575 -40.88 20.88 30.34
C ARG A 575 -41.41 20.20 31.61
N THR A 576 -40.54 20.01 32.59
CA THR A 576 -40.85 19.41 33.90
C THR A 576 -41.24 20.45 34.95
N ALA A 577 -41.34 21.73 34.58
CA ALA A 577 -41.80 22.78 35.46
C ALA A 577 -43.31 22.60 35.74
N VAL A 578 -43.62 22.07 36.91
CA VAL A 578 -44.98 21.99 37.46
C VAL A 578 -45.06 22.99 38.61
N ASP A 579 -46.18 23.69 38.73
CA ASP A 579 -46.41 24.55 39.88
C ASP A 579 -46.68 23.63 41.09
N PHE A 580 -45.84 23.71 42.11
CA PHE A 580 -45.97 22.92 43.33
C PHE A 580 -45.84 23.84 44.54
N ASP A 581 -46.56 23.52 45.60
CA ASP A 581 -46.57 24.32 46.82
C ASP A 581 -45.16 24.32 47.46
N ARG A 582 -44.49 25.48 47.39
CA ARG A 582 -43.15 25.68 47.96
C ARG A 582 -43.16 25.73 49.50
N GLY A 583 -44.33 25.88 50.12
CA GLY A 583 -44.53 25.78 51.56
C GLY A 583 -44.78 24.35 52.05
N ALA A 584 -45.09 23.42 51.14
CA ALA A 584 -45.32 22.03 51.48
C ALA A 584 -43.98 21.29 51.70
N THR A 585 -43.94 20.48 52.75
CA THR A 585 -42.84 19.54 52.98
C THR A 585 -43.12 18.24 52.23
N ILE A 586 -42.07 17.48 51.90
CA ILE A 586 -42.23 16.13 51.32
C ILE A 586 -43.19 15.29 52.19
N ARG A 587 -43.08 15.42 53.51
CA ARG A 587 -43.96 14.77 54.48
C ARG A 587 -45.43 15.16 54.30
N SER A 588 -45.75 16.46 54.24
CA SER A 588 -47.14 16.91 54.10
C SER A 588 -47.76 16.52 52.75
N LEU A 589 -46.95 16.36 51.69
CA LEU A 589 -47.41 15.86 50.41
C LEU A 589 -47.71 14.35 50.45
N PHE A 590 -46.92 13.56 51.18
CA PHE A 590 -47.19 12.14 51.40
C PHE A 590 -48.42 11.93 52.29
N GLU A 591 -48.56 12.69 53.38
CA GLU A 591 -49.74 12.63 54.27
C GLU A 591 -51.01 13.01 53.49
N ALA A 592 -51.00 14.10 52.73
CA ALA A 592 -52.15 14.49 51.89
C ALA A 592 -52.48 13.44 50.80
N ARG A 593 -51.48 12.75 50.26
CA ARG A 593 -51.70 11.67 49.27
C ARG A 593 -52.24 10.40 49.93
N ALA A 594 -51.80 10.07 51.13
CA ALA A 594 -52.34 8.95 51.91
C ALA A 594 -53.80 9.22 52.30
N ASP A 595 -54.14 10.44 52.73
CA ASP A 595 -55.53 10.80 53.06
C ASP A 595 -56.46 10.81 51.82
N ALA A 596 -55.94 11.23 50.65
CA ALA A 596 -56.70 11.25 49.40
C ALA A 596 -56.85 9.86 48.74
N THR A 597 -56.00 8.90 49.11
CA THR A 597 -56.03 7.50 48.64
C THR A 597 -55.70 6.57 49.83
N PRO A 598 -56.67 6.35 50.75
CA PRO A 598 -56.45 5.63 52.01
C PRO A 598 -56.09 4.15 51.88
#